data_AF-A0A2S9MF68-F1
#
_entry.id   AF-A0A2S9MF68-F1
#
_cell.length_a   1.000
_cell.length_b   1.000
_cell.length_c   1.000
_cell.angle_alpha   90.00
_cell.angle_beta   90.00
_cell.angle_gamma   90.00
#
_symmetry.space_group_name_H-M   'P 1'
#
loop_
_entity.id
_entity.type
_entity.pdbx_description
1 polymer ?
#
loop_
_entity_poly.entity_id
_entity_poly.type
_entity_poly.pdbx_seq_one_letter_code
_entity_poly.pdbx_strand_id
1 'polypeptide(L)' 'MDRRTVNRGDVDDDRLSQPNDVLGFARHVPAFDPERYVDEQARRAYVDALARWPVLAKLMGLAR' A
#
# COMPACT_ATOMS: atom_id res chain seq x y z
N MET A 1 7.00 -37.47 -24.71
CA MET A 1 6.55 -36.16 -25.21
C MET A 1 5.30 -35.80 -24.42
N ASP A 2 5.20 -34.75 -23.61
CA ASP A 2 6.13 -33.65 -23.33
C ASP A 2 5.74 -33.13 -21.93
N ARG A 3 6.66 -33.19 -20.96
CA ARG A 3 6.47 -32.51 -19.67
C ARG A 3 6.68 -31.04 -19.95
N ARG A 4 5.59 -30.34 -20.26
CA ARG A 4 5.58 -28.89 -20.44
C ARG A 4 5.97 -28.27 -19.09
N THR A 5 7.27 -28.10 -18.89
CA THR A 5 7.85 -27.25 -17.85
C THR A 5 7.18 -25.91 -18.00
N VAL A 6 6.26 -25.62 -17.08
CA VAL A 6 5.75 -24.27 -16.90
C VAL A 6 6.98 -23.45 -16.53
N ASN A 7 7.48 -22.65 -17.48
CA ASN A 7 8.48 -21.65 -17.20
C ASN A 7 7.91 -20.79 -16.08
N ARG A 8 8.46 -20.94 -14.88
CA ARG A 8 8.30 -20.02 -13.75
C ARG A 8 9.15 -18.78 -14.04
N GLY A 9 8.97 -18.21 -15.23
CA GLY A 9 9.53 -16.94 -15.66
C GLY A 9 8.37 -15.96 -15.73
N ASP A 10 8.47 -14.88 -14.96
CA ASP A 10 7.71 -13.64 -15.11
C ASP A 10 6.21 -13.67 -14.78
N VAL A 11 5.80 -14.40 -13.74
CA VAL A 11 4.40 -14.35 -13.25
C VAL A 11 4.23 -13.50 -11.97
N ASP A 12 5.32 -13.01 -11.37
CA ASP A 12 5.29 -12.48 -10.00
C ASP A 12 5.22 -10.95 -9.83
N ASP A 13 5.34 -10.10 -10.86
CA ASP A 13 5.52 -8.65 -10.58
C ASP A 13 4.28 -7.76 -10.74
N ASP A 14 3.28 -8.15 -11.54
CA ASP A 14 2.21 -7.20 -11.94
C ASP A 14 0.86 -7.39 -11.21
N ARG A 15 0.66 -8.52 -10.51
CA ARG A 15 -0.63 -8.85 -9.86
C ARG A 15 -0.86 -8.19 -8.50
N LEU A 16 0.13 -7.42 -8.01
CA LEU A 16 0.08 -6.74 -6.72
C LEU A 16 0.44 -5.26 -6.80
N SER A 17 0.44 -4.64 -7.99
CA SER A 17 0.51 -3.17 -8.09
C SER A 17 -0.80 -2.58 -7.56
N GLN A 18 -0.90 -2.53 -6.24
CA GLN A 18 -1.99 -1.89 -5.53
C GLN A 18 -1.94 -0.39 -5.87
N PRO A 19 -3.10 0.29 -5.95
CA PRO A 19 -3.08 1.74 -5.97
C PRO A 19 -2.27 2.23 -4.76
N ASN A 20 -1.26 3.06 -5.04
CA ASN A 20 -0.24 3.54 -4.08
C ASN A 20 0.83 2.51 -3.65
N ASP A 21 1.30 1.64 -4.54
CA ASP A 21 2.52 0.85 -4.29
C ASP A 21 3.78 1.74 -4.28
N VAL A 22 4.03 2.35 -3.13
CA VAL A 22 5.19 3.21 -2.85
C VAL A 22 6.51 2.46 -2.99
N LEU A 23 6.53 1.16 -2.63
CA LEU A 23 7.73 0.33 -2.69
C LEU A 23 8.05 -0.05 -4.14
N GLY A 24 7.03 -0.41 -4.93
CA GLY A 24 7.16 -0.58 -6.38
C GLY A 24 7.62 0.70 -7.07
N PHE A 25 7.07 1.85 -6.69
CA PHE A 25 7.50 3.14 -7.21
C PHE A 25 8.97 3.46 -6.92
N ALA A 26 9.44 3.17 -5.70
CA ALA A 26 10.84 3.39 -5.30
C ALA A 26 11.84 2.61 -6.16
N ARG A 27 11.47 1.43 -6.70
CA ARG A 27 12.33 0.65 -7.61
C ARG A 27 12.63 1.37 -8.92
N HIS A 28 11.76 2.29 -9.33
CA HIS A 28 11.87 3.00 -10.60
C HIS A 28 12.35 4.46 -10.45
N VAL A 29 12.41 4.99 -9.22
CA VAL A 29 12.81 6.37 -8.94
C VAL A 29 13.97 6.41 -7.93
N PRO A 30 15.24 6.43 -8.39
CA PRO A 30 16.41 6.29 -7.53
C PRO A 30 16.59 7.36 -6.44
N ALA A 31 15.96 8.52 -6.58
CA ALA A 31 16.01 9.62 -5.60
C ALA A 31 14.85 9.60 -4.59
N PHE A 32 13.93 8.64 -4.73
CA PHE A 32 12.77 8.50 -3.86
C PHE A 32 13.11 7.59 -2.69
N ASP A 33 13.00 8.12 -1.47
CA ASP A 33 13.17 7.36 -0.24
C ASP A 33 11.79 6.94 0.30
N PRO A 34 11.38 5.67 0.15
CA PRO A 34 10.07 5.21 0.59
C PRO A 34 9.91 5.25 2.12
N GLU A 35 11.01 5.15 2.89
CA GLU A 35 10.99 5.22 4.36
C GLU A 35 10.66 6.64 4.86
N ARG A 36 10.86 7.65 4.01
CA ARG A 36 10.52 9.06 4.29
C ARG A 36 9.22 9.49 3.64
N TYR A 37 8.56 8.63 2.88
CA TYR A 37 7.33 8.97 2.20
C TYR A 37 6.19 9.12 3.22
N VAL A 38 5.47 10.24 3.12
CA VAL A 38 4.26 10.50 3.91
C VAL A 38 3.12 10.81 2.97
N ASP A 39 2.09 9.98 2.99
CA ASP A 39 0.84 10.26 2.29
C ASP A 39 -0.03 11.20 3.15
N GLU A 40 0.08 12.49 2.86
CA GLU A 40 -0.68 13.54 3.54
C GLU A 40 -2.20 13.43 3.27
N GLN A 41 -2.62 12.88 2.13
CA GLN A 41 -4.04 12.67 1.85
C GLN A 41 -4.61 11.55 2.72
N ALA A 42 -3.90 10.43 2.82
CA ALA A 42 -4.27 9.34 3.72
C ALA A 42 -4.32 9.81 5.18
N ARG A 43 -3.34 10.63 5.61
CA ARG A 43 -3.31 11.20 6.96
C ARG A 43 -4.54 12.06 7.25
N ARG A 44 -4.93 12.94 6.32
CA ARG A 44 -6.12 13.79 6.47
C ARG A 44 -7.41 12.98 6.49
N ALA A 45 -7.56 12.04 5.55
CA ALA A 45 -8.71 11.16 5.48
C ALA A 45 -8.89 10.37 6.79
N TYR A 46 -7.78 9.90 7.39
CA TYR A 46 -7.81 9.25 8.70
C TYR A 46 -8.31 10.18 9.80
N VAL A 47 -7.75 11.39 9.93
CA VAL A 47 -8.17 12.37 10.95
C VAL A 47 -9.65 12.74 10.79
N ASP A 48 -10.09 12.99 9.56
CA ASP A 48 -11.49 13.32 9.26
C ASP A 48 -12.44 12.17 9.60
N ALA A 49 -12.01 10.92 9.35
CA ALA A 49 -12.79 9.74 9.71
C ALA A 49 -12.94 9.59 11.23
N LEU A 50 -11.88 9.86 12.00
CA LEU A 50 -11.96 9.84 13.47
C LEU A 50 -12.95 10.89 14.00
N ALA A 51 -12.94 12.09 13.42
CA ALA A 51 -13.85 13.17 13.79
C ALA A 51 -15.30 12.85 13.41
N ARG A 52 -15.52 12.23 12.24
CA ARG A 52 -16.85 11.89 11.74
C ARG A 52 -17.50 10.72 12.49
N TRP A 53 -16.71 9.75 12.96
CA TRP A 53 -17.20 8.52 13.58
C TRP A 53 -16.60 8.27 14.97
N PRO A 54 -16.83 9.17 15.95
CA PRO A 54 -16.11 9.16 17.22
C PRO A 54 -16.39 7.91 18.08
N VAL A 55 -17.60 7.33 18.00
CA VAL A 55 -17.93 6.09 18.73
C VAL A 55 -17.16 4.91 18.17
N LEU A 56 -17.13 4.77 16.84
CA LEU A 56 -16.41 3.69 16.18
C LEU A 56 -14.90 3.78 16.42
N ALA A 57 -14.35 5.00 16.38
CA ALA A 57 -12.95 5.25 16.69
C ALA A 57 -12.57 4.77 18.10
N LYS A 58 -13.42 5.00 19.11
CA LYS A 58 -13.20 4.51 20.49
C LYS A 58 -13.29 2.99 20.59
N LEU A 59 -14.29 2.38 19.95
CA LEU A 59 -14.45 0.92 19.94
C LEU A 59 -13.26 0.22 19.27
N MET A 60 -12.68 0.84 18.24
CA MET A 60 -11.49 0.35 17.56
C MET A 60 -10.17 0.71 18.27
N GLY A 61 -10.21 1.47 19.38
CA GLY A 61 -9.00 1.93 20.07
C GLY A 61 -8.15 2.91 19.28
N LEU A 62 -8.73 3.57 18.26
CA LEU A 62 -8.06 4.55 17.40
C LEU A 62 -8.07 5.97 17.96
N ALA A 63 -8.97 6.24 18.91
CA ALA A 63 -9.07 7.50 19.63
C ALA A 63 -9.32 7.23 21.13
N ARG A 64 -8.76 8.09 21.98
CA ARG A 64 -8.80 7.96 23.45
C ARG A 64 -10.13 8.45 24.06
#